data_AF-A0A955EJF9-F1
#
_entry.id   AF-A0A955EJF9-F1
#
_cell.length_a   1.000
_cell.length_b   1.000
_cell.length_c   1.000
_cell.angle_alpha   90.00
_cell.angle_beta   90.00
_cell.angle_gamma   90.00
#
_symmetry.space_group_name_H-M   'P 1'
#
loop_
_entity.id
_entity.type
_entity.pdbx_description
1 polymer ?
#
loop_
_entity_poly.entity_id
_entity_poly.type
_entity_poly.pdbx_seq_one_letter_code
_entity_poly.pdbx_strand_id
1 'polypeptide(L)'
;MIHALLIALVVITLGSETESLPFFPLMSDLPAGEVVIGTLMPFLVIVVVAQVLMGLAGRRLDRTGSGRAVRIAERVLVLSRFATVAWHGVAVLVLGWGETIRQLVPAQVLLDEVIIMAPPLVTLVMGWVAYFPIERRLRDAALIGRIDRGEPVHPTPGRATYVMDQVRHQLGVVLAPVALIVAWQELAGWGAERWWGTEMPAAADVILTLVSFAGVVLIIGVMPFVLRHLWDTVALGAGELRDRLMALCREQGVGCREVLLWRTHGLMLNGAVIGLIGRLRYILLTDALLERLTDEQVEAVMAHEVGHARFHHLPWLMLAMVESLLLTATAAWFLLDLPLRWLKVWPDSMSAREIDGVLSVLTLPPALVVALFVFGWISRRFERQADAFAVQHLSGRTREARGRRDLQLSEDAVVAMSSALGAVGHFNHIPLDRFTWRHGSLRGRQRRLHELAGVAAHQVPVDRLVRRIKIALTLGAVALGLLMLDAFLHGGGSAT
;
A
#
# COMPACT_ATOMS: atom_id res chain seq x y z
N MET A 1 0.44 -9.46 -3.74
CA MET A 1 -0.18 -10.66 -3.13
C MET A 1 -0.01 -10.64 -1.62
N ILE A 2 1.22 -10.66 -1.08
CA ILE A 2 1.41 -10.69 0.38
C ILE A 2 0.78 -9.49 1.11
N HIS A 3 0.87 -8.27 0.55
CA HIS A 3 0.26 -7.10 1.18
C HIS A 3 -1.25 -7.22 1.31
N ALA A 4 -1.93 -7.86 0.33
CA ALA A 4 -3.37 -8.12 0.43
C ALA A 4 -3.70 -9.16 1.51
N LEU A 5 -2.88 -10.21 1.64
CA LEU A 5 -2.99 -11.20 2.71
C LEU A 5 -2.75 -10.57 4.10
N LEU A 6 -1.80 -9.64 4.19
CA LEU A 6 -1.49 -8.93 5.42
C LEU A 6 -2.59 -7.93 5.80
N ILE A 7 -3.19 -7.24 4.82
CA ILE A 7 -4.39 -6.42 5.05
C ILE A 7 -5.53 -7.29 5.57
N ALA A 8 -5.77 -8.46 4.97
CA ALA A 8 -6.79 -9.40 5.46
C ALA A 8 -6.49 -9.86 6.90
N LEU A 9 -5.23 -10.16 7.22
CA LEU A 9 -4.78 -10.51 8.56
C LEU A 9 -5.11 -9.40 9.58
N VAL A 10 -4.79 -8.15 9.24
CA VAL A 10 -5.08 -6.98 10.08
C VAL A 10 -6.59 -6.80 10.26
N VAL A 11 -7.36 -6.86 9.17
CA VAL A 11 -8.82 -6.70 9.22
C VAL A 11 -9.48 -7.78 10.07
N ILE A 12 -9.03 -9.04 9.98
CA ILE A 12 -9.52 -10.13 10.84
C ILE A 12 -9.22 -9.85 12.31
N THR A 13 -8.00 -9.36 12.60
CA THR A 13 -7.56 -9.10 13.99
C THR A 13 -8.34 -7.95 14.60
N LEU A 14 -8.34 -6.78 13.96
CA LEU A 14 -9.00 -5.58 14.47
C LEU A 14 -10.53 -5.71 14.40
N GLY A 15 -11.06 -6.42 13.40
CA GLY A 15 -12.50 -6.66 13.28
C GLY A 15 -13.07 -7.52 14.41
N SER A 16 -12.23 -8.27 15.13
CA SER A 16 -12.63 -9.03 16.32
C SER A 16 -12.84 -8.18 17.57
N GLU A 17 -12.42 -6.91 17.57
CA GLU A 17 -12.59 -5.98 18.70
C GLU A 17 -13.92 -5.24 18.64
N THR A 18 -14.42 -5.00 17.44
CA THR A 18 -15.68 -4.31 17.23
C THR A 18 -16.85 -5.22 17.58
N GLU A 19 -17.44 -4.98 18.75
CA GLU A 19 -18.74 -5.53 19.20
C GLU A 19 -19.87 -5.39 18.16
N SER A 20 -19.72 -4.50 17.17
CA SER A 20 -20.69 -4.28 16.09
C SER A 20 -20.57 -5.25 14.92
N LEU A 21 -19.53 -6.07 14.80
CA LEU A 21 -19.44 -7.08 13.74
C LEU A 21 -19.77 -8.45 14.32
N PRO A 22 -20.56 -9.31 13.63
CA PRO A 22 -21.01 -10.60 14.15
C PRO A 22 -19.89 -11.67 14.08
N PHE A 23 -18.66 -11.27 14.36
CA PHE A 23 -17.49 -12.14 14.42
C PHE A 23 -17.33 -12.69 15.85
N PHE A 24 -18.41 -13.23 16.41
CA PHE A 24 -18.31 -13.99 17.65
C PHE A 24 -17.69 -15.35 17.36
N PRO A 25 -16.75 -15.82 18.19
CA PRO A 25 -16.16 -17.13 18.00
C PRO A 25 -17.25 -18.20 18.04
N LEU A 26 -17.35 -18.98 16.98
CA LEU A 26 -18.34 -20.06 16.86
C LEU A 26 -18.18 -21.11 17.99
N MET A 27 -17.01 -21.18 18.61
CA MET A 27 -16.69 -22.05 19.74
C MET A 27 -16.20 -21.23 20.95
N SER A 28 -17.06 -20.38 21.50
CA SER A 28 -16.74 -19.51 22.66
C SER A 28 -16.44 -20.25 23.96
N ASP A 29 -16.87 -21.51 24.08
CA ASP A 29 -16.83 -22.26 25.34
C ASP A 29 -15.56 -23.11 25.52
N LEU A 30 -14.59 -22.98 24.61
CA LEU A 30 -13.36 -23.76 24.67
C LEU A 30 -12.43 -23.29 25.81
N PRO A 31 -11.84 -24.22 26.59
CA PRO A 31 -10.81 -23.86 27.57
C PRO A 31 -9.62 -23.16 26.90
N ALA A 32 -9.06 -22.14 27.55
CA ALA A 32 -7.94 -21.36 27.01
C ALA A 32 -6.75 -22.22 26.53
N GLY A 33 -6.44 -23.32 27.23
CA GLY A 33 -5.40 -24.26 26.81
C GLY A 33 -5.68 -24.95 25.47
N GLU A 34 -6.95 -25.29 25.20
CA GLU A 34 -7.36 -25.89 23.92
C GLU A 34 -7.32 -24.87 22.79
N VAL A 35 -7.72 -23.62 23.06
CA VAL A 35 -7.62 -22.52 22.09
C VAL A 35 -6.16 -22.24 21.73
N VAL A 36 -5.26 -22.22 22.72
CA VAL A 36 -3.81 -22.02 22.50
C VAL A 36 -3.23 -23.15 21.64
N ILE A 37 -3.48 -24.41 22.00
CA ILE A 37 -2.96 -25.57 21.24
C ILE A 37 -3.57 -25.60 19.83
N GLY A 38 -4.89 -25.44 19.74
CA GLY A 38 -5.63 -25.39 18.49
C GLY A 38 -5.10 -24.30 17.56
N THR A 39 -4.78 -23.12 18.11
CA THR A 39 -4.23 -22.01 17.32
C THR A 39 -2.79 -22.26 16.88
N LEU A 40 -1.89 -22.63 17.79
CA LEU A 40 -0.44 -22.66 17.53
C LEU A 40 0.01 -23.89 16.73
N MET A 41 -0.61 -25.06 16.93
CA MET A 41 -0.18 -26.31 16.29
C MET A 41 -0.22 -26.25 14.76
N PRO A 42 -1.28 -25.74 14.12
CA PRO A 42 -1.32 -25.68 12.65
C PRO A 42 -0.32 -24.70 12.05
N PHE A 43 -0.02 -23.57 12.73
CA PHE A 43 1.08 -22.70 12.31
C PHE A 43 2.42 -23.43 12.34
N LEU A 44 2.71 -24.20 13.40
CA LEU A 44 3.91 -25.02 13.49
C LEU A 44 3.97 -26.06 12.36
N VAL A 45 2.86 -26.74 12.06
CA VAL A 45 2.77 -27.70 10.96
C VAL A 45 3.06 -27.03 9.61
N ILE A 46 2.47 -25.85 9.35
CA ILE A 46 2.73 -25.08 8.12
C ILE A 46 4.22 -24.77 7.98
N VAL A 47 4.87 -24.31 9.06
CA VAL A 47 6.31 -24.02 9.06
C VAL A 47 7.13 -25.27 8.77
N VAL A 48 6.88 -26.37 9.48
CA VAL A 48 7.65 -27.63 9.33
C VAL A 48 7.50 -28.19 7.92
N VAL A 49 6.27 -28.26 7.40
CA VAL A 49 6.00 -28.75 6.05
C VAL A 49 6.68 -27.86 4.99
N ALA A 50 6.60 -26.53 5.13
CA ALA A 50 7.27 -25.61 4.21
C ALA A 50 8.79 -25.80 4.21
N GLN A 51 9.40 -25.93 5.39
CA GLN A 51 10.85 -26.16 5.54
C GLN A 51 11.29 -27.47 4.87
N VAL A 52 10.56 -28.56 5.10
CA VAL A 52 10.86 -29.87 4.50
C VAL A 52 10.75 -29.81 2.98
N LEU A 53 9.64 -29.30 2.45
CA LEU A 53 9.40 -29.26 1.01
C LEU A 53 10.38 -28.34 0.28
N MET A 54 10.70 -27.17 0.84
CA MET A 54 11.71 -26.27 0.26
C MET A 54 13.12 -26.85 0.36
N GLY A 55 13.46 -27.54 1.45
CA GLY A 55 14.72 -28.27 1.58
C GLY A 55 14.88 -29.36 0.52
N LEU A 56 13.82 -30.13 0.26
CA LEU A 56 13.81 -31.15 -0.81
C LEU A 56 13.93 -30.51 -2.20
N ALA A 57 13.24 -29.39 -2.44
CA ALA A 57 13.36 -28.63 -3.67
C ALA A 57 14.80 -28.12 -3.86
N GLY A 58 15.46 -27.62 -2.81
CA GLY A 58 16.84 -27.16 -2.86
C GLY A 58 17.83 -28.27 -3.21
N ARG A 59 17.72 -29.44 -2.57
CA ARG A 59 18.54 -30.61 -2.93
C ARG A 59 18.32 -31.05 -4.37
N ARG A 60 17.09 -30.96 -4.87
CA ARG A 60 16.77 -31.28 -6.27
C ARG A 60 17.36 -30.25 -7.22
N LEU A 61 17.33 -28.97 -6.87
CA LEU A 61 17.95 -27.89 -7.64
C LEU A 61 19.46 -28.14 -7.77
N ASP A 62 20.14 -28.48 -6.66
CA ASP A 62 21.58 -28.81 -6.66
C ASP A 62 21.93 -29.99 -7.56
N ARG A 63 21.08 -31.03 -7.57
CA ARG A 63 21.33 -32.24 -8.36
C ARG A 63 21.01 -32.09 -9.84
N THR A 64 20.03 -31.27 -10.19
CA THR A 64 19.43 -31.28 -11.54
C THR A 64 19.49 -29.95 -12.27
N GLY A 65 19.78 -28.85 -11.60
CA GLY A 65 19.66 -27.48 -12.15
C GLY A 65 18.24 -27.13 -12.62
N SER A 66 17.23 -27.94 -12.27
CA SER A 66 15.91 -27.81 -12.89
C SER A 66 15.12 -26.63 -12.33
N GLY A 67 14.70 -25.72 -13.20
CA GLY A 67 13.75 -24.65 -12.85
C GLY A 67 12.40 -25.14 -12.32
N ARG A 68 12.07 -26.44 -12.47
CA ARG A 68 10.89 -27.04 -11.83
C ARG A 68 11.01 -27.03 -10.31
N ALA A 69 12.20 -27.24 -9.76
CA ALA A 69 12.44 -27.21 -8.32
C ALA A 69 12.18 -25.80 -7.75
N VAL A 70 12.59 -24.76 -8.47
CA VAL A 70 12.33 -23.35 -8.12
C VAL A 70 10.83 -23.07 -8.08
N ARG A 71 10.09 -23.45 -9.14
CA ARG A 71 8.63 -23.28 -9.18
C ARG A 71 7.90 -24.02 -8.06
N ILE A 72 8.40 -25.19 -7.63
CA ILE A 72 7.84 -25.90 -6.48
C ILE A 72 8.07 -25.09 -5.20
N ALA A 73 9.29 -24.62 -4.96
CA ALA A 73 9.60 -23.80 -3.78
C ALA A 73 8.75 -22.51 -3.72
N GLU A 74 8.60 -21.82 -4.86
CA GLU A 74 7.72 -20.64 -4.98
C GLU A 74 6.26 -20.98 -4.66
N ARG A 75 5.73 -22.10 -5.18
CA ARG A 75 4.37 -22.56 -4.89
C ARG A 75 4.18 -22.88 -3.42
N VAL A 76 5.13 -23.58 -2.80
CA VAL A 76 5.09 -23.89 -1.36
C VAL A 76 5.07 -22.59 -0.54
N LEU A 77 5.91 -21.60 -0.91
CA LEU A 77 5.92 -20.30 -0.25
C LEU A 77 4.58 -19.59 -0.37
N VAL A 78 4.00 -19.54 -1.58
CA VAL A 78 2.69 -18.93 -1.82
C VAL A 78 1.59 -19.64 -1.03
N LEU A 79 1.51 -20.97 -1.10
CA LEU A 79 0.49 -21.77 -0.41
C LEU A 79 0.59 -21.65 1.11
N SER A 80 1.80 -21.66 1.66
CA SER A 80 2.01 -21.48 3.10
C SER A 80 1.44 -20.14 3.60
N ARG A 81 1.58 -19.06 2.81
CA ARG A 81 1.03 -17.74 3.16
C ARG A 81 -0.50 -17.73 3.17
N PHE A 82 -1.14 -18.35 2.17
CA PHE A 82 -2.59 -18.50 2.14
C PHE A 82 -3.09 -19.34 3.31
N ALA A 83 -2.45 -20.48 3.57
CA ALA A 83 -2.78 -21.34 4.71
C ALA A 83 -2.64 -20.59 6.05
N THR A 84 -1.59 -19.77 6.19
CA THR A 84 -1.35 -18.95 7.39
C THR A 84 -2.49 -17.97 7.64
N VAL A 85 -2.92 -17.20 6.63
CA VAL A 85 -3.99 -16.21 6.81
C VAL A 85 -5.36 -16.87 6.97
N ALA A 86 -5.63 -17.95 6.22
CA ALA A 86 -6.85 -18.72 6.38
C ALA A 86 -6.95 -19.31 7.79
N TRP A 87 -5.86 -19.87 8.30
CA TRP A 87 -5.81 -20.41 9.66
C TRP A 87 -5.95 -19.32 10.72
N HIS A 88 -5.35 -18.14 10.53
CA HIS A 88 -5.57 -17.00 11.42
C HIS A 88 -7.06 -16.59 11.49
N GLY A 89 -7.74 -16.60 10.33
CA GLY A 89 -9.18 -16.41 10.26
C GLY A 89 -9.94 -17.41 11.13
N VAL A 90 -9.60 -18.70 11.04
CA VAL A 90 -10.21 -19.74 11.89
C VAL A 90 -9.88 -19.52 13.37
N ALA A 91 -8.62 -19.25 13.69
CA ALA A 91 -8.20 -19.05 15.08
C ALA A 91 -8.94 -17.89 15.75
N VAL A 92 -9.07 -16.75 15.07
CA VAL A 92 -9.75 -15.57 15.61
C VAL A 92 -11.27 -15.71 15.58
N LEU A 93 -11.85 -16.11 14.43
CA LEU A 93 -13.30 -16.08 14.20
C LEU A 93 -14.03 -17.35 14.65
N VAL A 94 -13.33 -18.46 14.88
CA VAL A 94 -13.94 -19.74 15.28
C VAL A 94 -13.48 -20.15 16.66
N LEU A 95 -12.16 -20.16 16.91
CA LEU A 95 -11.59 -20.67 18.17
C LEU A 95 -11.55 -19.64 19.30
N GLY A 96 -11.81 -18.36 19.05
CA GLY A 96 -11.78 -17.32 20.09
C GLY A 96 -10.36 -16.93 20.52
N TRP A 97 -9.36 -17.06 19.64
CA TRP A 97 -7.98 -16.71 19.93
C TRP A 97 -7.81 -15.27 20.43
N GLY A 98 -8.47 -14.31 19.78
CA GLY A 98 -8.38 -12.89 20.14
C GLY A 98 -8.92 -12.63 21.55
N GLU A 99 -10.11 -13.15 21.85
CA GLU A 99 -10.74 -13.03 23.16
C GLU A 99 -9.90 -13.71 24.25
N THR A 100 -9.40 -14.92 23.98
CA THR A 100 -8.54 -15.64 24.92
C THR A 100 -7.30 -14.84 25.28
N ILE A 101 -6.65 -14.19 24.30
CA ILE A 101 -5.48 -13.34 24.58
C ILE A 101 -5.85 -12.12 25.42
N ARG A 102 -6.97 -11.46 25.12
CA ARG A 102 -7.42 -10.28 25.88
C ARG A 102 -7.83 -10.60 27.32
N GLN A 103 -8.29 -11.82 27.58
CA GLN A 103 -8.54 -12.29 28.94
C GLN A 103 -7.25 -12.61 29.71
N LEU A 104 -6.19 -13.04 29.01
CA LEU A 104 -4.91 -13.45 29.62
C LEU A 104 -3.89 -12.31 29.74
N VAL A 105 -3.97 -11.31 28.86
CA VAL A 105 -2.99 -10.22 28.74
C VAL A 105 -3.61 -8.92 29.24
N PRO A 106 -2.91 -8.15 30.10
CA PRO A 106 -3.40 -6.85 30.52
C PRO A 106 -3.62 -5.91 29.34
N ALA A 107 -4.68 -5.09 29.39
CA ALA A 107 -4.93 -4.03 28.41
C ALA A 107 -3.76 -3.02 28.42
N GLN A 108 -2.84 -3.18 27.49
CA GLN A 108 -1.71 -2.30 27.25
C GLN A 108 -1.66 -1.97 25.78
N VAL A 109 -1.26 -0.73 25.49
CA VAL A 109 -1.31 -0.22 24.12
C VAL A 109 -0.55 -1.15 23.16
N LEU A 110 -1.24 -1.62 22.13
CA LEU A 110 -0.78 -2.48 21.04
C LEU A 110 -0.38 -3.92 21.43
N LEU A 111 -0.45 -4.28 22.72
CA LEU A 111 0.18 -5.51 23.19
C LEU A 111 -0.60 -6.75 22.75
N ASP A 112 -1.92 -6.75 22.94
CA ASP A 112 -2.77 -7.86 22.56
C ASP A 112 -2.85 -8.02 21.05
N GLU A 113 -2.93 -6.95 20.26
CA GLU A 113 -2.93 -7.04 18.79
C GLU A 113 -1.62 -7.65 18.28
N VAL A 114 -0.49 -7.29 18.89
CA VAL A 114 0.82 -7.87 18.55
C VAL A 114 0.87 -9.35 18.89
N ILE A 115 0.36 -9.76 20.06
CA ILE A 115 0.34 -11.17 20.46
C ILE A 115 -0.61 -11.97 19.56
N ILE A 116 -1.77 -11.42 19.23
CA ILE A 116 -2.76 -12.05 18.35
C ILE A 116 -2.17 -12.25 16.95
N MET A 117 -1.44 -11.26 16.42
CA MET A 117 -0.78 -11.35 15.11
C MET A 117 0.56 -12.11 15.13
N ALA A 118 1.15 -12.39 16.28
CA ALA A 118 2.48 -12.99 16.35
C ALA A 118 2.57 -14.38 15.65
N PRO A 119 1.66 -15.35 15.88
CA PRO A 119 1.74 -16.66 15.23
C PRO A 119 1.76 -16.62 13.69
N PRO A 120 0.86 -15.89 13.00
CA PRO A 120 0.93 -15.78 11.55
C PRO A 120 2.16 -15.00 11.08
N LEU A 121 2.56 -13.92 11.76
CA LEU A 121 3.75 -13.15 11.38
C LEU A 121 5.04 -13.99 11.48
N VAL A 122 5.20 -14.76 12.55
CA VAL A 122 6.32 -15.70 12.71
C VAL A 122 6.30 -16.74 11.59
N THR A 123 5.13 -17.27 11.24
CA THR A 123 4.98 -18.25 10.15
C THR A 123 5.42 -17.66 8.80
N LEU A 124 5.04 -16.41 8.50
CA LEU A 124 5.47 -15.70 7.29
C LEU A 124 7.00 -15.50 7.26
N VAL A 125 7.60 -15.10 8.39
CA VAL A 125 9.05 -14.94 8.53
C VAL A 125 9.78 -16.26 8.32
N MET A 126 9.30 -17.33 8.93
CA MET A 126 9.86 -18.67 8.78
C MET A 126 9.74 -19.20 7.35
N GLY A 127 8.72 -18.78 6.60
CA GLY A 127 8.61 -19.03 5.16
C GLY A 127 9.76 -18.42 4.36
N TRP A 128 10.20 -17.20 4.67
CA TRP A 128 11.38 -16.60 4.03
C TRP A 128 12.69 -17.26 4.47
N VAL A 129 12.79 -17.66 5.74
CA VAL A 129 13.94 -18.45 6.21
C VAL A 129 14.06 -19.75 5.43
N ALA A 130 12.95 -20.45 5.19
CA ALA A 130 12.88 -21.67 4.39
C ALA A 130 13.27 -21.45 2.92
N TYR A 131 12.87 -20.31 2.35
CA TYR A 131 13.07 -19.99 0.93
C TYR A 131 14.47 -19.46 0.61
N PHE A 132 15.14 -18.82 1.58
CA PHE A 132 16.45 -18.18 1.39
C PHE A 132 17.51 -19.07 0.69
N PRO A 133 17.68 -20.36 1.01
CA PRO A 133 18.67 -21.20 0.32
C PRO A 133 18.41 -21.33 -1.19
N ILE A 134 17.16 -21.28 -1.64
CA ILE A 134 16.79 -21.30 -3.06
C ILE A 134 17.16 -19.96 -3.70
N GLU A 135 16.75 -18.86 -3.08
CA GLU A 135 17.06 -17.50 -3.53
C GLU A 135 18.57 -17.29 -3.69
N ARG A 136 19.36 -17.73 -2.70
CA ARG A 136 20.82 -17.63 -2.73
C ARG A 136 21.40 -18.35 -3.95
N ARG A 137 20.97 -19.58 -4.23
CA ARG A 137 21.43 -20.36 -5.39
C ARG A 137 21.11 -19.65 -6.71
N LEU A 138 19.92 -19.07 -6.82
CA LEU A 138 19.51 -18.33 -8.00
C LEU A 138 20.37 -17.08 -8.21
N ARG A 139 20.66 -16.34 -7.14
CA ARG A 139 21.52 -15.15 -7.18
C ARG A 139 22.95 -15.52 -7.56
N ASP A 140 23.51 -16.54 -6.92
CA ASP A 140 24.88 -16.99 -7.17
C ASP A 140 25.02 -17.52 -8.62
N ALA A 141 24.00 -18.21 -9.15
CA ALA A 141 23.97 -18.64 -10.55
C ALA A 141 23.84 -17.47 -11.54
N ALA A 142 23.05 -16.44 -11.20
CA ALA A 142 22.92 -15.25 -12.02
C ALA A 142 24.17 -14.36 -11.98
N LEU A 143 24.97 -14.44 -10.91
CA LEU A 143 26.14 -13.62 -10.67
C LEU A 143 27.18 -13.75 -11.77
N ILE A 144 27.53 -14.99 -12.14
CA ILE A 144 28.53 -15.28 -13.18
C ILE A 144 28.10 -14.65 -14.51
N GLY A 145 26.85 -14.88 -14.91
CA GLY A 145 26.34 -14.31 -16.15
C GLY A 145 26.29 -12.78 -16.15
N ARG A 146 26.13 -12.12 -14.99
CA ARG A 146 26.20 -10.65 -14.88
C ARG A 146 27.63 -10.15 -15.03
N ILE A 147 28.59 -10.83 -14.40
CA ILE A 147 30.02 -10.52 -14.52
C ILE A 147 30.45 -10.62 -15.99
N ASP A 148 30.08 -11.71 -16.67
CA ASP A 148 30.45 -11.93 -18.08
C ASP A 148 29.90 -10.86 -19.02
N ARG A 149 28.74 -10.27 -18.68
CA ARG A 149 28.11 -9.18 -19.44
C ARG A 149 28.58 -7.79 -19.03
N GLY A 150 29.54 -7.67 -18.12
CA GLY A 150 30.02 -6.39 -17.59
C GLY A 150 28.95 -5.60 -16.84
N GLU A 151 27.93 -6.28 -16.33
CA GLU A 151 26.85 -5.63 -15.60
C GLU A 151 27.30 -5.31 -14.16
N PRO A 152 26.76 -4.24 -13.53
CA PRO A 152 26.97 -4.00 -12.11
C PRO A 152 26.64 -5.24 -11.29
N VAL A 153 27.46 -5.54 -10.29
CA VAL A 153 27.30 -6.72 -9.44
C VAL A 153 27.18 -6.29 -7.99
N HIS A 154 26.19 -6.87 -7.31
CA HIS A 154 25.91 -6.62 -5.90
C HIS A 154 26.23 -7.87 -5.08
N PRO A 155 26.75 -7.73 -3.84
CA PRO A 155 27.02 -8.88 -2.99
C PRO A 155 25.72 -9.62 -2.64
N THR A 156 25.76 -10.95 -2.66
CA THR A 156 24.61 -11.77 -2.25
C THR A 156 24.35 -11.54 -0.76
N PRO A 157 23.14 -11.07 -0.36
CA PRO A 157 22.86 -10.77 1.04
C PRO A 157 22.88 -12.05 1.89
N GLY A 158 23.34 -11.91 3.12
CA GLY A 158 23.24 -12.98 4.12
C GLY A 158 21.78 -13.29 4.47
N ARG A 159 21.54 -14.45 5.10
CA ARG A 159 20.18 -14.90 5.48
C ARG A 159 19.44 -13.87 6.33
N ALA A 160 20.12 -13.32 7.34
CA ALA A 160 19.52 -12.34 8.24
C ALA A 160 19.14 -11.06 7.50
N THR A 161 20.03 -10.53 6.66
CA THR A 161 19.77 -9.35 5.82
C THR A 161 18.60 -9.59 4.88
N TYR A 162 18.59 -10.73 4.17
CA TYR A 162 17.47 -11.09 3.30
C TYR A 162 16.14 -11.13 4.05
N VAL A 163 16.06 -11.83 5.17
CA VAL A 163 14.82 -11.94 5.96
C VAL A 163 14.40 -10.58 6.49
N MET A 164 15.34 -9.77 6.98
CA MET A 164 15.08 -8.42 7.45
C MET A 164 14.55 -7.51 6.33
N ASP A 165 15.11 -7.61 5.13
CA ASP A 165 14.62 -6.89 3.96
C ASP A 165 13.19 -7.32 3.63
N GLN A 166 12.87 -8.62 3.69
CA GLN A 166 11.51 -9.08 3.49
C GLN A 166 10.55 -8.57 4.57
N VAL A 167 10.96 -8.61 5.85
CA VAL A 167 10.16 -8.07 6.97
C VAL A 167 9.89 -6.59 6.76
N ARG A 168 10.92 -5.79 6.47
CA ARG A 168 10.79 -4.34 6.27
C ARG A 168 9.89 -3.99 5.09
N HIS A 169 10.11 -4.61 3.93
CA HIS A 169 9.40 -4.26 2.69
C HIS A 169 8.01 -4.90 2.58
N GLN A 170 7.82 -6.12 3.11
CA GLN A 170 6.54 -6.83 3.00
C GLN A 170 5.66 -6.63 4.24
N LEU A 171 6.22 -6.65 5.46
CA LEU A 171 5.45 -6.46 6.70
C LEU A 171 5.45 -4.99 7.13
N GLY A 172 6.61 -4.38 7.28
CA GLY A 172 6.78 -3.04 7.86
C GLY A 172 5.98 -1.96 7.13
N VAL A 173 5.95 -1.99 5.79
CA VAL A 173 5.18 -1.01 4.99
C VAL A 173 3.68 -1.02 5.29
N VAL A 174 3.11 -2.17 5.68
CA VAL A 174 1.68 -2.30 5.98
C VAL A 174 1.42 -2.22 7.49
N LEU A 175 2.22 -2.92 8.30
CA LEU A 175 2.03 -2.98 9.75
C LEU A 175 2.41 -1.69 10.46
N ALA A 176 3.43 -0.96 10.01
CA ALA A 176 3.83 0.28 10.67
C ALA A 176 2.72 1.36 10.68
N PRO A 177 2.07 1.71 9.55
CA PRO A 177 0.98 2.68 9.60
C PRO A 177 -0.21 2.17 10.40
N VAL A 178 -0.55 0.88 10.31
CA VAL A 178 -1.64 0.28 11.11
C VAL A 178 -1.33 0.37 12.60
N ALA A 179 -0.16 -0.10 13.02
CA ALA A 179 0.27 -0.09 14.42
C ALA A 179 0.31 1.34 15.00
N LEU A 180 0.76 2.33 14.22
CA LEU A 180 0.74 3.73 14.65
C LEU A 180 -0.68 4.26 14.83
N ILE A 181 -1.61 3.89 13.94
CA ILE A 181 -3.02 4.33 14.03
C ILE A 181 -3.70 3.68 15.24
N VAL A 182 -3.54 2.36 15.39
CA VAL A 182 -4.09 1.57 16.50
C VAL A 182 -3.55 2.08 17.84
N ALA A 183 -2.22 2.20 17.96
CA ALA A 183 -1.60 2.72 19.17
C ALA A 183 -2.04 4.16 19.50
N TRP A 184 -2.29 5.01 18.49
CA TRP A 184 -2.84 6.34 18.72
C TRP A 184 -4.29 6.30 19.23
N GLN A 185 -5.12 5.44 18.65
CA GLN A 185 -6.52 5.30 19.04
C GLN A 185 -6.65 4.81 20.48
N GLU A 186 -5.89 3.78 20.87
CA GLU A 186 -5.86 3.28 22.23
C GLU A 186 -5.29 4.30 23.22
N LEU A 187 -4.23 5.01 22.85
CA LEU A 187 -3.67 6.06 23.70
C LEU A 187 -4.69 7.20 23.91
N ALA A 188 -5.45 7.55 22.87
CA ALA A 188 -6.51 8.54 22.97
C ALA A 188 -7.63 8.07 23.89
N GLY A 189 -8.05 6.80 23.78
CA GLY A 189 -9.04 6.18 24.67
C GLY A 189 -8.57 6.15 26.13
N TRP A 190 -7.36 5.63 26.38
CA TRP A 190 -6.75 5.59 27.70
C TRP A 190 -6.61 7.00 28.32
N GLY A 191 -6.18 7.98 27.52
CA GLY A 191 -6.08 9.36 27.97
C GLY A 191 -7.45 9.96 28.32
N ALA A 192 -8.48 9.60 27.56
CA ALA A 192 -9.84 10.06 27.79
C ALA A 192 -10.44 9.46 29.08
N GLU A 193 -10.27 8.16 29.32
CA GLU A 193 -10.65 7.49 30.58
C GLU A 193 -9.92 8.11 31.78
N ARG A 194 -8.62 8.41 31.64
CA ARG A 194 -7.82 9.03 32.71
C ARG A 194 -8.31 10.44 33.06
N TRP A 195 -8.77 11.19 32.06
CA TRP A 195 -9.17 12.59 32.19
C TRP A 195 -10.62 12.76 32.68
N TRP A 196 -11.56 12.03 32.08
CA TRP A 196 -12.99 12.13 32.39
C TRP A 196 -13.50 11.05 33.35
N GLY A 197 -12.73 9.99 33.60
CA GLY A 197 -13.20 8.84 34.36
C GLY A 197 -14.27 8.04 33.59
N THR A 198 -15.12 7.32 34.32
CA THR A 198 -16.22 6.52 33.76
C THR A 198 -17.44 7.36 33.33
N GLU A 199 -17.53 8.62 33.78
CA GLU A 199 -18.62 9.53 33.42
C GLU A 199 -18.18 10.49 32.33
N MET A 200 -18.12 9.99 31.09
CA MET A 200 -17.76 10.83 29.95
C MET A 200 -18.90 11.79 29.60
N PRO A 201 -18.65 13.11 29.51
CA PRO A 201 -19.67 14.04 29.02
C PRO A 201 -20.00 13.74 27.56
N ALA A 202 -21.21 14.05 27.10
CA ALA A 202 -21.61 13.83 25.70
C ALA A 202 -20.69 14.53 24.67
N ALA A 203 -19.97 15.59 25.08
CA ALA A 203 -18.98 16.26 24.24
C ALA A 203 -17.66 15.46 24.08
N ALA A 204 -17.39 14.47 24.94
CA ALA A 204 -16.17 13.68 24.92
C ALA A 204 -16.06 12.84 23.63
N ASP A 205 -17.16 12.28 23.13
CA ASP A 205 -17.15 11.48 21.89
C ASP A 205 -16.73 12.33 20.68
N VAL A 206 -17.20 13.57 20.62
CA VAL A 206 -16.83 14.53 19.58
C VAL A 206 -15.36 14.88 19.69
N ILE A 207 -14.87 15.17 20.89
CA ILE A 207 -13.47 15.49 21.14
C ILE A 207 -12.58 14.29 20.77
N LEU A 208 -12.94 13.08 21.20
CA LEU A 208 -12.20 11.86 20.92
C LEU A 208 -12.14 11.57 19.41
N THR A 209 -13.24 11.79 18.70
CA THR A 209 -13.30 11.70 17.24
C THR A 209 -12.34 12.68 16.58
N LEU A 210 -12.34 13.95 17.02
CA LEU A 210 -11.45 14.99 16.50
C LEU A 210 -9.97 14.69 16.81
N VAL A 211 -9.67 14.21 18.01
CA VAL A 211 -8.32 13.78 18.43
C VAL A 211 -7.85 12.59 17.60
N SER A 212 -8.73 11.61 17.37
CA SER A 212 -8.44 10.44 16.50
C SER A 212 -8.12 10.88 15.08
N PHE A 213 -8.96 11.74 14.50
CA PHE A 213 -8.73 12.28 13.16
C PHE A 213 -7.43 13.08 13.08
N ALA A 214 -7.15 13.94 14.07
CA ALA A 214 -5.91 14.72 14.13
C ALA A 214 -4.67 13.80 14.20
N GLY A 215 -4.73 12.71 14.95
CA GLY A 215 -3.66 11.73 15.00
C GLY A 215 -3.42 11.01 13.68
N VAL A 216 -4.48 10.60 12.97
CA VAL A 216 -4.34 10.00 11.63
C VAL A 216 -3.65 10.98 10.67
N VAL A 217 -4.03 12.26 10.68
CA VAL A 217 -3.38 13.31 9.87
C VAL A 217 -1.90 13.46 10.25
N LEU A 218 -1.59 13.46 11.55
CA LEU A 218 -0.21 13.52 12.05
C LEU A 218 0.61 12.32 11.57
N ILE A 219 0.08 11.10 11.71
CA ILE A 219 0.73 9.86 11.29
C ILE A 219 1.01 9.89 9.79
N ILE A 220 0.05 10.30 8.96
CA ILE A 220 0.26 10.47 7.51
C ILE A 220 1.39 11.47 7.22
N GLY A 221 1.49 12.55 8.00
CA GLY A 221 2.57 13.54 7.89
C GLY A 221 3.95 12.99 8.27
N VAL A 222 4.01 12.13 9.28
CA VAL A 222 5.25 11.50 9.79
C VAL A 222 5.65 10.27 8.96
N MET A 223 4.71 9.63 8.27
CA MET A 223 4.93 8.39 7.53
C MET A 223 6.10 8.41 6.53
N PRO A 224 6.40 9.49 5.79
CA PRO A 224 7.55 9.53 4.90
C PRO A 224 8.87 9.35 5.65
N PHE A 225 8.98 9.88 6.86
CA PHE A 225 10.13 9.67 7.73
C PHE A 225 10.21 8.22 8.19
N VAL A 226 9.08 7.59 8.52
CA VAL A 226 9.06 6.16 8.90
C VAL A 226 9.46 5.28 7.71
N LEU A 227 8.87 5.51 6.53
CA LEU A 227 9.15 4.75 5.30
C LEU A 227 10.62 4.83 4.89
N ARG A 228 11.27 5.99 5.04
CA ARG A 228 12.70 6.12 4.68
C ARG A 228 13.60 5.23 5.55
N HIS A 229 13.22 4.92 6.80
CA HIS A 229 14.00 4.06 7.70
C HIS A 229 13.57 2.59 7.59
N LEU A 230 12.32 2.34 7.19
CA LEU A 230 11.87 0.99 6.85
C LEU A 230 12.56 0.50 5.57
N TRP A 231 12.61 1.34 4.53
CA TRP A 231 13.35 1.03 3.31
C TRP A 231 14.83 1.30 3.48
N ASP A 232 15.65 0.50 2.77
CA ASP A 232 17.09 0.70 2.78
C ASP A 232 17.47 1.89 1.87
N THR A 233 17.38 3.09 2.44
CA THR A 233 17.62 4.35 1.72
C THR A 233 18.78 5.12 2.31
N VAL A 234 19.57 5.74 1.43
CA VAL A 234 20.66 6.64 1.80
C VAL A 234 20.53 7.95 1.01
N ALA A 235 21.05 9.04 1.55
CA ALA A 235 21.09 10.30 0.80
C ALA A 235 21.88 10.11 -0.50
N LEU A 236 21.35 10.63 -1.62
CA LEU A 236 22.12 10.66 -2.85
C LEU A 236 23.37 11.53 -2.63
N GLY A 237 24.55 11.03 -3.01
CA GLY A 237 25.82 11.73 -2.80
C GLY A 237 25.86 13.12 -3.45
N ALA A 238 26.73 13.99 -2.93
CA ALA A 238 26.98 15.28 -3.56
C ALA A 238 27.55 15.08 -4.97
N GLY A 239 27.04 15.82 -5.95
CA GLY A 239 27.47 15.72 -7.34
C GLY A 239 26.45 16.32 -8.31
N GLU A 240 26.85 16.42 -9.58
CA GLU A 240 26.06 17.06 -10.64
C GLU A 240 24.66 16.48 -10.77
N LEU A 241 24.52 15.15 -10.72
CA LEU A 241 23.22 14.49 -10.83
C LEU A 241 22.28 14.99 -9.72
N ARG A 242 22.71 14.94 -8.46
CA ARG A 242 21.90 15.40 -7.32
C ARG A 242 21.50 16.86 -7.49
N ASP A 243 22.43 17.72 -7.89
CA ASP A 243 22.17 19.15 -8.03
C ASP A 243 21.20 19.45 -9.16
N ARG A 244 21.30 18.74 -10.29
CA ARG A 244 20.34 18.79 -11.40
C ARG A 244 18.93 18.34 -10.97
N LEU A 245 18.82 17.19 -10.29
CA LEU A 245 17.53 16.67 -9.82
C LEU A 245 16.87 17.60 -8.78
N MET A 246 17.66 18.17 -7.87
CA MET A 246 17.17 19.17 -6.90
C MET A 246 16.79 20.50 -7.57
N ALA A 247 17.51 20.91 -8.62
CA ALA A 247 17.15 22.08 -9.41
C ALA A 247 15.81 21.89 -10.12
N LEU A 248 15.57 20.72 -10.71
CA LEU A 248 14.27 20.35 -11.29
C LEU A 248 13.13 20.52 -10.28
N CYS A 249 13.26 20.02 -9.05
CA CYS A 249 12.26 20.23 -8.01
C CYS A 249 11.99 21.72 -7.75
N ARG A 250 13.05 22.53 -7.61
CA ARG A 250 12.94 23.98 -7.35
C ARG A 250 12.27 24.72 -8.51
N GLU A 251 12.68 24.45 -9.73
CA GLU A 251 12.12 25.08 -10.95
C GLU A 251 10.63 24.77 -11.12
N GLN A 252 10.20 23.58 -10.69
CA GLN A 252 8.80 23.16 -10.76
C GLN A 252 8.00 23.53 -9.50
N GLY A 253 8.56 24.29 -8.56
CA GLY A 253 7.89 24.70 -7.33
C GLY A 253 7.54 23.53 -6.40
N VAL A 254 8.22 22.38 -6.56
CA VAL A 254 8.00 21.18 -5.76
C VAL A 254 8.99 21.16 -4.60
N GLY A 255 8.50 21.36 -3.38
CA GLY A 255 9.30 21.14 -2.19
C GLY A 255 9.76 19.67 -2.11
N CYS A 256 11.07 19.47 -2.01
CA CYS A 256 11.72 18.18 -1.81
C CYS A 256 12.73 18.36 -0.69
N ARG A 257 12.62 17.56 0.37
CA ARG A 257 13.60 17.58 1.47
C ARG A 257 14.93 17.05 0.98
N GLU A 258 14.90 15.90 0.30
CA GLU A 258 16.10 15.21 -0.15
C GLU A 258 15.76 14.17 -1.24
N VAL A 259 16.68 13.99 -2.17
CA VAL A 259 16.68 12.87 -3.12
C VAL A 259 17.47 11.72 -2.48
N LEU A 260 16.85 10.55 -2.37
CA LEU A 260 17.40 9.37 -1.73
C LEU A 260 17.72 8.29 -2.77
N LEU A 261 18.84 7.60 -2.57
CA LEU A 261 19.17 6.35 -3.25
C LEU A 261 18.51 5.19 -2.49
N TRP A 262 17.62 4.45 -3.15
CA TRP A 262 17.03 3.23 -2.63
C TRP A 262 17.87 2.02 -3.09
N ARG A 263 18.52 1.36 -2.14
CA ARG A 263 19.39 0.20 -2.40
C ARG A 263 18.54 -1.05 -2.60
N THR A 264 18.30 -1.40 -3.86
CA THR A 264 17.54 -2.60 -4.23
C THR A 264 18.44 -3.75 -4.66
N HIS A 265 19.76 -3.56 -4.62
CA HIS A 265 20.77 -4.52 -5.05
C HIS A 265 20.60 -4.92 -6.52
N GLY A 266 20.20 -3.95 -7.35
CA GLY A 266 19.99 -4.16 -8.78
C GLY A 266 18.74 -4.97 -9.14
N LEU A 267 17.83 -5.23 -8.19
CA LEU A 267 16.66 -6.10 -8.41
C LEU A 267 15.47 -5.38 -9.04
N MET A 268 15.39 -4.06 -8.88
CA MET A 268 14.22 -3.31 -9.31
C MET A 268 14.63 -1.92 -9.81
N LEU A 269 14.23 -1.60 -11.02
CA LEU A 269 14.39 -0.28 -11.61
C LEU A 269 13.14 0.54 -11.32
N ASN A 270 13.22 1.51 -10.39
CA ASN A 270 12.03 2.27 -9.98
C ASN A 270 12.38 3.69 -9.49
N GLY A 271 11.39 4.57 -9.59
CA GLY A 271 11.34 5.87 -8.94
C GLY A 271 10.12 5.94 -8.02
N ALA A 272 10.19 6.72 -6.95
CA ALA A 272 9.02 6.95 -6.09
C ALA A 272 9.06 8.30 -5.40
N VAL A 273 7.90 8.95 -5.29
CA VAL A 273 7.70 10.08 -4.37
C VAL A 273 6.97 9.61 -3.11
N ILE A 274 7.53 9.94 -1.93
CA ILE A 274 6.84 9.80 -0.64
C ILE A 274 6.68 11.15 0.04
N GLY A 275 5.51 11.37 0.64
CA GLY A 275 5.20 12.56 1.44
C GLY A 275 4.36 13.62 0.75
N LEU A 276 3.40 14.13 1.52
CA LEU A 276 2.43 15.12 1.09
C LEU A 276 2.94 16.55 1.23
N ILE A 277 3.73 16.80 2.28
CA ILE A 277 4.24 18.13 2.65
C ILE A 277 5.64 18.29 2.08
N GLY A 278 5.92 19.38 1.35
CA GLY A 278 7.19 19.56 0.64
C GLY A 278 8.44 19.45 1.54
N ARG A 279 8.37 19.92 2.79
CA ARG A 279 9.48 19.81 3.77
C ARG A 279 9.68 18.40 4.32
N LEU A 280 8.71 17.51 4.15
CA LEU A 280 8.75 16.10 4.58
C LEU A 280 8.71 15.13 3.39
N ARG A 281 8.86 15.64 2.16
CA ARG A 281 8.80 14.86 0.94
C ARG A 281 10.19 14.36 0.55
N TYR A 282 10.27 13.09 0.20
CA TYR A 282 11.47 12.48 -0.35
C TYR A 282 11.18 11.92 -1.74
N ILE A 283 12.17 11.99 -2.62
CA ILE A 283 12.13 11.35 -3.94
C ILE A 283 13.19 10.27 -3.93
N LEU A 284 12.78 9.03 -4.22
CA LEU A 284 13.61 7.85 -4.17
C LEU A 284 13.93 7.40 -5.60
N LEU A 285 15.19 7.15 -5.88
CA LEU A 285 15.67 6.53 -7.12
C LEU A 285 16.40 5.24 -6.75
N THR A 286 16.12 4.13 -7.43
CA THR A 286 16.82 2.88 -7.12
C THR A 286 18.25 2.89 -7.66
N ASP A 287 19.13 2.14 -7.00
CA ASP A 287 20.48 1.84 -7.51
C ASP A 287 20.47 1.31 -8.95
N ALA A 288 19.59 0.35 -9.24
CA ALA A 288 19.42 -0.20 -10.59
C ALA A 288 19.04 0.87 -11.63
N LEU A 289 18.26 1.88 -11.23
CA LEU A 289 17.85 2.98 -12.11
C LEU A 289 19.05 3.83 -12.49
N LEU A 290 19.87 4.22 -11.52
CA LEU A 290 21.06 5.03 -11.76
C LEU A 290 22.18 4.28 -12.48
N GLU A 291 22.26 2.97 -12.29
CA GLU A 291 23.26 2.10 -12.91
C GLU A 291 22.97 1.77 -14.38
N ARG A 292 21.69 1.79 -14.80
CA ARG A 292 21.25 1.25 -16.10
C ARG A 292 20.68 2.29 -17.06
N LEU A 293 20.12 3.38 -16.55
CA LEU A 293 19.52 4.42 -17.39
C LEU A 293 20.54 5.49 -17.74
N THR A 294 20.39 6.09 -18.92
CA THR A 294 21.15 7.29 -19.30
C THR A 294 20.68 8.50 -18.49
N ASP A 295 21.53 9.52 -18.36
CA ASP A 295 21.18 10.76 -17.64
C ASP A 295 19.85 11.37 -18.11
N GLU A 296 19.57 11.36 -19.41
CA GLU A 296 18.31 11.85 -19.98
C GLU A 296 17.11 10.98 -19.58
N GLN A 297 17.28 9.66 -19.52
CA GLN A 297 16.23 8.75 -19.04
C GLN A 297 16.00 8.91 -17.53
N VAL A 298 17.05 9.12 -16.74
CA VAL A 298 16.95 9.41 -15.30
C VAL A 298 16.19 10.72 -15.08
N GLU A 299 16.51 11.76 -15.84
CA GLU A 299 15.81 13.05 -15.80
C GLU A 299 14.34 12.90 -16.20
N ALA A 300 14.03 12.09 -17.22
CA ALA A 300 12.66 11.80 -17.63
C ALA A 300 11.85 11.11 -16.51
N VAL A 301 12.42 10.09 -15.87
CA VAL A 301 11.77 9.42 -14.72
C VAL A 301 11.62 10.39 -13.54
N MET A 302 12.64 11.20 -13.26
CA MET A 302 12.56 12.22 -12.20
C MET A 302 11.44 13.23 -12.48
N ALA A 303 11.34 13.72 -13.71
CA ALA A 303 10.30 14.67 -14.11
C ALA A 303 8.91 14.05 -13.96
N HIS A 304 8.75 12.76 -14.29
CA HIS A 304 7.52 12.01 -14.04
C HIS A 304 7.15 11.97 -12.54
N GLU A 305 8.11 11.61 -11.67
CA GLU A 305 7.91 11.60 -10.22
C GLU A 305 7.59 13.00 -9.66
N VAL A 306 8.30 14.03 -10.12
CA VAL A 306 8.01 15.44 -9.78
C VAL A 306 6.62 15.85 -10.25
N GLY A 307 6.15 15.33 -11.38
CA GLY A 307 4.78 15.51 -11.87
C GLY A 307 3.75 14.99 -10.87
N HIS A 308 3.96 13.79 -10.30
CA HIS A 308 3.10 13.27 -9.24
C HIS A 308 3.03 14.19 -8.03
N ALA A 309 4.16 14.75 -7.61
CA ALA A 309 4.22 15.68 -6.49
C ALA A 309 3.54 17.02 -6.81
N ARG A 310 3.81 17.61 -7.98
CA ARG A 310 3.27 18.90 -8.43
C ARG A 310 1.76 18.90 -8.54
N PHE A 311 1.19 17.82 -9.08
CA PHE A 311 -0.26 17.69 -9.25
C PHE A 311 -0.97 17.06 -8.04
N HIS A 312 -0.24 16.80 -6.95
CA HIS A 312 -0.78 16.23 -5.73
C HIS A 312 -1.54 14.90 -5.99
N HIS A 313 -1.00 14.01 -6.82
CA HIS A 313 -1.72 12.79 -7.21
C HIS A 313 -2.07 11.89 -6.00
N LEU A 314 -1.18 11.76 -5.02
CA LEU A 314 -1.40 10.92 -3.85
C LEU A 314 -2.63 11.32 -3.00
N PRO A 315 -2.80 12.58 -2.54
CA PRO A 315 -3.97 12.95 -1.74
C PRO A 315 -5.29 12.86 -2.53
N TRP A 316 -5.30 13.17 -3.83
CA TRP A 316 -6.49 12.97 -4.66
C TRP A 316 -6.85 11.49 -4.80
N LEU A 317 -5.85 10.61 -4.85
CA LEU A 317 -6.06 9.17 -4.94
C LEU A 317 -6.53 8.57 -3.61
N MET A 318 -6.04 9.08 -2.48
CA MET A 318 -6.55 8.72 -1.15
C MET A 318 -7.99 9.19 -0.96
N LEU A 319 -8.30 10.44 -1.32
CA LEU A 319 -9.66 10.97 -1.29
C LEU A 319 -10.59 10.11 -2.13
N ALA A 320 -10.22 9.81 -3.38
CA ALA A 320 -11.03 8.96 -4.24
C ALA A 320 -11.26 7.55 -3.65
N MET A 321 -10.26 6.96 -2.99
CA MET A 321 -10.44 5.65 -2.33
C MET A 321 -11.44 5.74 -1.19
N VAL A 322 -11.26 6.68 -0.27
CA VAL A 322 -12.13 6.83 0.91
C VAL A 322 -13.54 7.22 0.50
N GLU A 323 -13.67 8.22 -0.36
CA GLU A 323 -14.96 8.73 -0.86
C GLU A 323 -15.74 7.63 -1.59
N SER A 324 -15.11 6.90 -2.51
CA SER A 324 -15.80 5.82 -3.23
C SER A 324 -16.17 4.64 -2.33
N LEU A 325 -15.33 4.31 -1.33
CA LEU A 325 -15.65 3.29 -0.34
C LEU A 325 -16.87 3.69 0.49
N LEU A 326 -16.88 4.91 1.05
CA LEU A 326 -17.96 5.40 1.90
C LEU A 326 -19.26 5.55 1.10
N LEU A 327 -19.24 6.20 -0.06
CA LEU A 327 -20.45 6.37 -0.88
C LEU A 327 -21.03 5.03 -1.32
N THR A 328 -20.18 4.07 -1.71
CA THR A 328 -20.67 2.76 -2.16
C THR A 328 -21.17 1.92 -0.99
N ALA A 329 -20.48 1.94 0.16
CA ALA A 329 -20.93 1.23 1.35
C ALA A 329 -22.27 1.77 1.85
N THR A 330 -22.41 3.10 1.95
CA THR A 330 -23.67 3.76 2.33
C THR A 330 -24.79 3.46 1.34
N ALA A 331 -24.53 3.56 0.03
CA ALA A 331 -25.53 3.23 -0.98
C ALA A 331 -25.95 1.75 -0.93
N ALA A 332 -24.98 0.83 -0.79
CA ALA A 332 -25.25 -0.59 -0.65
C ALA A 332 -26.03 -0.91 0.62
N TRP A 333 -25.71 -0.23 1.74
CA TRP A 333 -26.46 -0.34 2.99
C TRP A 333 -27.92 0.06 2.78
N PHE A 334 -28.20 1.23 2.20
CA PHE A 334 -29.59 1.65 1.93
C PHE A 334 -30.33 0.72 0.97
N LEU A 335 -29.65 0.22 -0.07
CA LEU A 335 -30.23 -0.68 -1.05
C LEU A 335 -30.55 -2.07 -0.48
N LEU A 336 -29.84 -2.52 0.56
CA LEU A 336 -30.11 -3.79 1.24
C LEU A 336 -31.06 -3.63 2.42
N ASP A 337 -30.87 -2.62 3.27
CA ASP A 337 -31.66 -2.42 4.48
C ASP A 337 -33.15 -2.19 4.16
N LEU A 338 -33.45 -1.31 3.21
CA LEU A 338 -34.82 -0.93 2.87
C LEU A 338 -35.72 -2.14 2.48
N PRO A 339 -35.32 -3.00 1.52
CA PRO A 339 -36.12 -4.18 1.19
C PRO A 339 -36.13 -5.24 2.32
N LEU A 340 -35.02 -5.43 3.05
CA LEU A 340 -34.96 -6.43 4.14
C LEU A 340 -35.89 -6.06 5.30
N ARG A 341 -35.99 -4.77 5.63
CA ARG A 341 -36.97 -4.24 6.60
C ARG A 341 -38.40 -4.39 6.10
N TRP A 342 -38.65 -4.09 4.82
CA TRP A 342 -39.98 -4.26 4.22
C TRP A 342 -40.44 -5.73 4.22
N LEU A 343 -39.52 -6.66 3.93
CA LEU A 343 -39.75 -8.10 3.95
C LEU A 343 -39.77 -8.72 5.36
N LYS A 344 -39.50 -7.93 6.42
CA LYS A 344 -39.38 -8.41 7.81
C LYS A 344 -38.43 -9.61 7.96
N VAL A 345 -37.28 -9.55 7.29
CA VAL A 345 -36.28 -10.64 7.33
C VAL A 345 -35.60 -10.72 8.70
N TRP A 346 -35.44 -9.58 9.36
CA TRP A 346 -34.81 -9.50 10.67
C TRP A 346 -35.75 -10.02 11.76
N PRO A 347 -35.32 -11.00 12.59
CA PRO A 347 -36.05 -11.39 13.78
C PRO A 347 -36.24 -10.22 14.73
N ASP A 348 -37.41 -10.12 15.38
CA ASP A 348 -37.70 -9.07 16.37
C ASP A 348 -36.71 -9.08 17.56
N SER A 349 -36.01 -10.20 17.77
CA SER A 349 -34.99 -10.36 18.82
C SER A 349 -33.64 -9.73 18.47
N MET A 350 -33.38 -9.39 17.20
CA MET A 350 -32.13 -8.74 16.80
C MET A 350 -32.18 -7.25 17.09
N SER A 351 -31.16 -6.75 17.78
CA SER A 351 -30.93 -5.33 17.96
C SER A 351 -30.54 -4.63 16.65
N ALA A 352 -30.79 -3.32 16.57
CA ALA A 352 -30.36 -2.50 15.43
C ALA A 352 -28.85 -2.62 15.16
N ARG A 353 -28.06 -2.76 16.23
CA ARG A 353 -26.60 -2.92 16.15
C ARG A 353 -26.18 -4.24 15.48
N GLU A 354 -26.85 -5.34 15.81
CA GLU A 354 -26.58 -6.63 15.17
C GLU A 354 -26.95 -6.62 13.68
N ILE A 355 -28.07 -5.96 13.34
CA ILE A 355 -28.49 -5.75 11.95
C ILE A 355 -27.44 -4.94 11.18
N ASP A 356 -26.96 -3.82 11.75
CA ASP A 356 -25.91 -3.00 11.15
C ASP A 356 -24.60 -3.77 10.98
N GLY A 357 -24.27 -4.67 11.91
CA GLY A 357 -23.15 -5.57 11.80
C GLY A 357 -23.24 -6.50 10.60
N VAL A 358 -24.38 -7.17 10.44
CA VAL A 358 -24.62 -8.05 9.30
C VAL A 358 -24.58 -7.26 7.99
N LEU A 359 -25.25 -6.12 7.92
CA LEU A 359 -25.24 -5.25 6.74
C LEU A 359 -23.83 -4.76 6.41
N SER A 360 -23.02 -4.41 7.39
CA SER A 360 -21.63 -4.00 7.19
C SER A 360 -20.78 -5.11 6.57
N VAL A 361 -20.92 -6.35 7.08
CA VAL A 361 -20.23 -7.53 6.51
C VAL A 361 -20.65 -7.79 5.06
N LEU A 362 -21.93 -7.57 4.72
CA LEU A 362 -22.44 -7.77 3.36
C LEU A 362 -22.08 -6.64 2.39
N THR A 363 -21.95 -5.40 2.87
CA THR A 363 -21.78 -4.20 2.03
C THR A 363 -20.34 -3.73 1.87
N LEU A 364 -19.47 -3.93 2.88
CA LEU A 364 -18.09 -3.47 2.83
C LEU A 364 -17.24 -4.17 1.75
N PRO A 365 -17.30 -5.51 1.56
CA PRO A 365 -16.54 -6.17 0.49
C PRO A 365 -16.87 -5.67 -0.93
N PRO A 366 -18.14 -5.59 -1.37
CA PRO A 366 -18.45 -5.04 -2.69
C PRO A 366 -18.10 -3.55 -2.79
N ALA A 367 -18.26 -2.76 -1.72
CA ALA A 367 -17.85 -1.36 -1.70
C ALA A 367 -16.33 -1.21 -1.89
N LEU A 368 -15.52 -2.05 -1.24
CA LEU A 368 -14.08 -2.09 -1.43
C LEU A 368 -13.70 -2.45 -2.87
N VAL A 369 -14.39 -3.41 -3.49
CA VAL A 369 -14.17 -3.76 -4.89
C VAL A 369 -14.41 -2.54 -5.80
N VAL A 370 -15.52 -1.83 -5.62
CA VAL A 370 -15.82 -0.61 -6.38
C VAL A 370 -14.75 0.46 -6.14
N ALA A 371 -14.35 0.68 -4.88
CA ALA A 371 -13.32 1.65 -4.53
C ALA A 371 -11.97 1.34 -5.21
N LEU A 372 -11.58 0.07 -5.26
CA LEU A 372 -10.38 -0.38 -5.98
C LEU A 372 -10.50 -0.17 -7.51
N PHE A 373 -11.68 -0.37 -8.10
CA PHE A 373 -11.89 -0.06 -9.52
C PHE A 373 -11.74 1.43 -9.81
N VAL A 374 -12.36 2.29 -9.01
CA VAL A 374 -12.26 3.75 -9.11
C VAL A 374 -10.82 4.20 -8.94
N PHE A 375 -10.14 3.74 -7.89
CA PHE A 375 -8.73 4.01 -7.63
C PHE A 375 -7.85 3.68 -8.84
N GLY A 376 -7.97 2.46 -9.39
CA GLY A 376 -7.17 2.04 -10.53
C GLY A 376 -7.44 2.91 -11.77
N TRP A 377 -8.71 3.26 -12.01
CA TRP A 377 -9.09 4.10 -13.15
C TRP A 377 -8.56 5.53 -13.07
N ILE A 378 -8.56 6.13 -11.87
CA ILE A 378 -8.00 7.47 -11.61
C ILE A 378 -6.47 7.41 -11.66
N SER A 379 -5.84 6.42 -11.02
CA SER A 379 -4.39 6.24 -11.02
C SER A 379 -3.82 6.23 -12.44
N ARG A 380 -4.42 5.46 -13.37
CA ARG A 380 -3.99 5.43 -14.79
C ARG A 380 -4.13 6.76 -15.54
N ARG A 381 -4.89 7.73 -15.02
CA ARG A 381 -4.98 9.10 -15.57
C ARG A 381 -3.93 10.02 -14.98
N PHE A 382 -3.62 9.83 -13.70
CA PHE A 382 -2.50 10.49 -13.04
C PHE A 382 -1.16 10.09 -13.64
N GLU A 383 -0.95 8.82 -13.98
CA GLU A 383 0.24 8.37 -14.72
C GLU A 383 0.40 9.10 -16.05
N ARG A 384 -0.69 9.23 -16.82
CA ARG A 384 -0.68 9.98 -18.08
C ARG A 384 -0.35 11.45 -17.89
N GLN A 385 -0.88 12.06 -16.83
CA GLN A 385 -0.60 13.46 -16.53
C GLN A 385 0.87 13.64 -16.13
N ALA A 386 1.42 12.72 -15.35
CA ALA A 386 2.83 12.72 -14.99
C ALA A 386 3.75 12.48 -16.21
N ASP A 387 3.38 11.57 -17.11
CA ASP A 387 4.07 11.36 -18.40
C ASP A 387 4.08 12.61 -19.27
N ALA A 388 2.91 13.24 -19.44
CA ALA A 388 2.81 14.47 -20.21
C ALA A 388 3.60 15.62 -19.59
N PHE A 389 3.64 15.69 -18.25
CA PHE A 389 4.45 16.67 -17.54
C PHE A 389 5.95 16.44 -17.71
N ALA A 390 6.41 15.18 -17.71
CA ALA A 390 7.81 14.87 -18.02
C ALA A 390 8.18 15.36 -19.42
N VAL A 391 7.32 15.14 -20.42
CA VAL A 391 7.53 15.66 -21.79
C VAL A 391 7.52 17.18 -21.84
N GLN A 392 6.60 17.85 -21.14
CA GLN A 392 6.59 19.32 -21.03
C GLN A 392 7.90 19.85 -20.47
N HIS A 393 8.40 19.23 -19.39
CA HIS A 393 9.66 19.61 -18.77
C HIS A 393 10.84 19.42 -19.74
N LEU A 394 10.96 18.24 -20.35
CA LEU A 394 12.02 17.91 -21.29
C LEU A 394 12.00 18.79 -22.55
N SER A 395 10.81 19.20 -23.01
CA SER A 395 10.67 20.13 -24.15
C SER A 395 11.12 21.54 -23.79
N GLY A 396 10.86 21.97 -22.55
CA GLY A 396 11.17 23.32 -22.06
C GLY A 396 12.60 23.50 -21.54
N ARG A 397 13.43 22.44 -21.52
CA ARG A 397 14.81 22.49 -21.00
C ARG A 397 15.79 23.18 -21.94
N THR A 398 15.48 23.26 -23.23
CA THR A 398 16.35 23.91 -24.21
C THR A 398 16.34 25.43 -24.00
N ARG A 399 17.49 26.07 -24.18
CA ARG A 399 17.66 27.52 -23.95
C ARG A 399 16.68 28.36 -24.78
N GLU A 400 16.35 27.89 -25.99
CA GLU A 400 15.42 28.54 -26.92
C GLU A 400 13.95 28.40 -26.53
N ALA A 401 13.60 27.34 -25.80
CA ALA A 401 12.23 27.02 -25.42
C ALA A 401 11.88 27.55 -24.01
N ARG A 402 12.89 27.87 -23.20
CA ARG A 402 12.71 28.28 -21.81
C ARG A 402 11.91 29.59 -21.69
N GLY A 403 10.78 29.54 -20.99
CA GLY A 403 9.92 30.71 -20.75
C GLY A 403 8.96 31.07 -21.89
N ARG A 404 8.92 30.28 -22.97
CA ARG A 404 7.97 30.48 -24.07
C ARG A 404 6.56 30.07 -23.68
N ARG A 405 5.59 30.97 -23.91
CA ARG A 405 4.16 30.68 -23.67
C ARG A 405 3.57 29.74 -24.74
N ASP A 406 4.17 29.73 -25.92
CA ASP A 406 3.82 28.92 -27.09
C ASP A 406 4.63 27.62 -27.18
N LEU A 407 5.20 27.14 -26.08
CA LEU A 407 6.00 25.91 -26.05
C LEU A 407 5.22 24.75 -26.69
N GLN A 408 5.75 24.22 -27.79
CA GLN A 408 5.29 22.98 -28.38
C GLN A 408 6.09 21.82 -27.80
N LEU A 409 5.44 20.70 -27.61
CA LEU A 409 6.09 19.48 -27.11
C LEU A 409 6.97 18.92 -28.23
N SER A 410 8.27 18.80 -27.97
CA SER A 410 9.23 18.34 -28.96
C SER A 410 9.16 16.82 -29.13
N GLU A 411 9.43 16.36 -30.34
CA GLU A 411 9.51 14.93 -30.65
C GLU A 411 10.63 14.26 -29.83
N ASP A 412 11.77 14.94 -29.66
CA ASP A 412 12.90 14.46 -28.85
C ASP A 412 12.49 14.19 -27.39
N ALA A 413 11.70 15.09 -26.78
CA ALA A 413 11.21 14.91 -25.41
C ALA A 413 10.25 13.71 -25.29
N VAL A 414 9.40 13.51 -26.30
CA VAL A 414 8.52 12.35 -26.40
C VAL A 414 9.34 11.06 -26.50
N VAL A 415 10.36 11.04 -27.36
CA VAL A 415 11.25 9.89 -27.56
C VAL A 415 12.03 9.58 -26.28
N ALA A 416 12.57 10.60 -25.61
CA ALA A 416 13.29 10.45 -24.34
C ALA A 416 12.41 9.78 -23.26
N MET A 417 11.20 10.28 -23.04
CA MET A 417 10.28 9.70 -22.06
C MET A 417 9.80 8.30 -22.48
N SER A 418 9.49 8.09 -23.77
CA SER A 418 9.09 6.78 -24.31
C SER A 418 10.20 5.74 -24.17
N SER A 419 11.46 6.14 -24.40
CA SER A 419 12.66 5.34 -24.21
C SER A 419 12.87 4.97 -22.74
N ALA A 420 12.70 5.93 -21.82
CA ALA A 420 12.78 5.67 -20.38
C ALA A 420 11.76 4.62 -19.93
N LEU A 421 10.49 4.72 -20.38
CA LEU A 421 9.47 3.70 -20.10
C LEU A 421 9.83 2.33 -20.68
N GLY A 422 10.42 2.31 -21.89
CA GLY A 422 10.91 1.09 -22.52
C GLY A 422 12.02 0.42 -21.72
N ALA A 423 12.98 1.20 -21.24
CA ALA A 423 14.08 0.73 -20.41
C ALA A 423 13.59 0.18 -19.06
N VAL A 424 12.68 0.90 -18.38
CA VAL A 424 12.03 0.41 -17.15
C VAL A 424 11.34 -0.94 -17.38
N GLY A 425 10.63 -1.09 -18.50
CA GLY A 425 9.97 -2.35 -18.87
C GLY A 425 10.97 -3.48 -19.14
N HIS A 426 12.01 -3.20 -19.92
CA HIS A 426 13.04 -4.15 -20.30
C HIS A 426 13.79 -4.70 -19.07
N PHE A 427 14.32 -3.82 -18.22
CA PHE A 427 15.16 -4.20 -17.08
C PHE A 427 14.37 -4.82 -15.93
N ASN A 428 13.09 -4.49 -15.76
CA ASN A 428 12.21 -5.19 -14.81
C ASN A 428 11.58 -6.47 -15.38
N HIS A 429 11.93 -6.87 -16.61
CA HIS A 429 11.32 -8.00 -17.33
C HIS A 429 9.79 -7.92 -17.41
N ILE A 430 9.26 -6.72 -17.59
CA ILE A 430 7.83 -6.44 -17.75
C ILE A 430 7.53 -6.31 -19.24
N PRO A 431 6.71 -7.21 -19.83
CA PRO A 431 6.27 -7.06 -21.22
C PRO A 431 5.56 -5.73 -21.41
N LEU A 432 5.86 -5.01 -22.49
CA LEU A 432 5.33 -3.66 -22.72
C LEU A 432 3.80 -3.61 -22.81
N ASP A 433 3.17 -4.70 -23.28
CA ASP A 433 1.71 -4.84 -23.37
C ASP A 433 1.05 -5.27 -22.07
N ARG A 434 1.83 -5.71 -21.08
CA ARG A 434 1.29 -6.23 -19.82
C ARG A 434 0.50 -5.14 -19.12
N PHE A 435 -0.79 -5.38 -18.93
CA PHE A 435 -1.65 -4.50 -18.18
C PHE A 435 -1.36 -4.63 -16.68
N THR A 436 -1.13 -3.51 -16.02
CA THR A 436 -1.15 -3.41 -14.56
C THR A 436 -2.35 -2.59 -14.11
N TRP A 437 -3.00 -3.01 -13.03
CA TRP A 437 -4.20 -2.32 -12.51
C TRP A 437 -3.94 -0.83 -12.20
N ARG A 438 -2.78 -0.51 -11.61
CA ARG A 438 -2.40 0.86 -11.22
C ARG A 438 -1.82 1.72 -12.35
N HIS A 439 -0.98 1.15 -13.22
CA HIS A 439 -0.21 1.92 -14.21
C HIS A 439 -0.67 1.71 -15.67
N GLY A 440 -1.57 0.75 -15.93
CA GLY A 440 -1.90 0.34 -17.29
C GLY A 440 -0.76 -0.44 -17.94
N SER A 441 -0.70 -0.44 -19.28
CA SER A 441 0.42 -1.00 -20.05
C SER A 441 1.40 0.08 -20.47
N LEU A 442 2.69 -0.27 -20.52
CA LEU A 442 3.76 0.65 -20.93
C LEU A 442 3.59 1.06 -22.40
N ARG A 443 3.24 0.11 -23.29
CA ARG A 443 2.96 0.43 -24.70
C ARG A 443 1.79 1.40 -24.86
N GLY A 444 0.76 1.25 -24.03
CA GLY A 444 -0.38 2.18 -24.01
C GLY A 444 0.00 3.59 -23.55
N ARG A 445 0.99 3.72 -22.67
CA ARG A 445 1.56 5.02 -22.25
C ARG A 445 2.43 5.61 -23.37
N GLN A 446 3.35 4.83 -23.94
CA GLN A 446 4.20 5.24 -25.07
C GLN A 446 3.37 5.75 -26.26
N ARG A 447 2.32 5.02 -26.68
CA ARG A 447 1.44 5.46 -27.78
C ARG A 447 0.82 6.84 -27.53
N ARG A 448 0.32 7.07 -26.31
CA ARG A 448 -0.26 8.38 -25.95
C ARG A 448 0.77 9.49 -25.87
N LEU A 449 2.02 9.19 -25.50
CA LEU A 449 3.11 10.16 -25.56
C LEU A 449 3.38 10.59 -26.99
N HIS A 450 3.39 9.66 -27.94
CA HIS A 450 3.56 9.98 -29.36
C HIS A 450 2.42 10.86 -29.91
N GLU A 451 1.20 10.74 -29.39
CA GLU A 451 0.07 11.63 -29.70
C GLU A 451 0.27 13.08 -29.19
N LEU A 452 1.26 13.34 -28.32
CA LEU A 452 1.52 14.67 -27.76
C LEU A 452 2.54 15.48 -28.57
N ALA A 453 3.27 14.88 -29.50
CA ALA A 453 4.27 15.60 -30.30
C ALA A 453 3.61 16.76 -31.07
N GLY A 454 4.19 17.97 -30.98
CA GLY A 454 3.66 19.19 -31.61
C GLY A 454 2.43 19.81 -30.91
N VAL A 455 1.87 19.16 -29.88
CA VAL A 455 0.79 19.75 -29.09
C VAL A 455 1.36 20.92 -28.26
N ALA A 456 0.61 22.01 -28.15
CA ALA A 456 0.99 23.11 -27.26
C ALA A 456 0.94 22.65 -25.80
N ALA A 457 2.00 22.93 -25.03
CA ALA A 457 2.15 22.45 -23.65
C ALA A 457 0.96 22.79 -22.74
N HIS A 458 0.29 23.92 -22.97
CA HIS A 458 -0.88 24.37 -22.19
C HIS A 458 -2.21 23.69 -22.60
N GLN A 459 -2.23 22.91 -23.68
CA GLN A 459 -3.44 22.29 -24.26
C GLN A 459 -3.49 20.77 -24.12
N VAL A 460 -2.59 20.20 -23.32
CA VAL A 460 -2.48 18.75 -23.10
C VAL A 460 -3.84 18.18 -22.65
N PRO A 461 -4.45 17.24 -23.41
CA PRO A 461 -5.83 16.81 -23.18
C PRO A 461 -6.06 16.16 -21.81
N VAL A 462 -5.06 15.46 -21.26
CA VAL A 462 -5.19 14.77 -19.97
C VAL A 462 -5.38 15.74 -18.80
N ASP A 463 -4.84 16.96 -18.88
CA ASP A 463 -4.97 17.95 -17.81
C ASP A 463 -6.42 18.40 -17.60
N ARG A 464 -7.18 18.55 -18.70
CA ARG A 464 -8.61 18.87 -18.65
C ARG A 464 -9.42 17.75 -18.00
N LEU A 465 -9.10 16.49 -18.32
CA LEU A 465 -9.75 15.33 -17.74
C LEU A 465 -9.46 15.21 -16.24
N VAL A 466 -8.19 15.34 -15.84
CA VAL A 466 -7.81 15.28 -14.42
C VAL A 466 -8.45 16.42 -13.63
N ARG A 467 -8.51 17.63 -14.19
CA ARG A 467 -9.23 18.74 -13.55
C ARG A 467 -10.70 18.42 -13.29
N ARG A 468 -11.40 17.83 -14.26
CA ARG A 468 -12.81 17.40 -14.08
C ARG A 468 -12.95 16.35 -12.97
N ILE A 469 -12.02 15.39 -12.91
CA ILE A 469 -12.00 14.37 -11.85
C ILE A 469 -11.83 15.01 -10.48
N LYS A 470 -10.87 15.94 -10.34
CA LYS A 470 -10.65 16.66 -9.07
C LYS A 470 -11.87 17.47 -8.64
N ILE A 471 -12.54 18.14 -9.59
CA ILE A 471 -13.80 18.84 -9.31
C ILE A 471 -14.88 17.86 -8.83
N ALA A 472 -15.06 16.73 -9.50
CA ALA A 472 -16.04 15.71 -9.11
C ALA A 472 -15.77 15.17 -7.69
N LEU A 473 -14.53 14.81 -7.38
CA LEU A 473 -14.12 14.37 -6.02
C LEU A 473 -14.33 15.47 -4.97
N THR A 474 -14.07 16.73 -5.31
CA THR A 474 -14.32 17.85 -4.39
C THR A 474 -15.81 18.00 -4.09
N LEU A 475 -16.65 17.93 -5.12
CA LEU A 475 -18.11 18.03 -4.96
C LEU A 475 -18.67 16.86 -4.15
N GLY A 476 -18.22 15.64 -4.42
CA GLY A 476 -18.66 14.47 -3.66
C GLY A 476 -18.15 14.47 -2.21
N ALA A 477 -16.92 14.92 -1.95
CA ALA A 477 -16.42 15.13 -0.60
C ALA A 477 -17.23 16.18 0.19
N VAL A 478 -17.62 17.28 -0.46
CA VAL A 478 -18.51 18.30 0.15
C VAL A 478 -19.88 17.71 0.44
N ALA A 479 -20.47 16.99 -0.51
CA ALA A 479 -21.77 16.34 -0.32
C ALA A 479 -21.74 15.34 0.84
N LEU A 480 -20.70 14.50 0.92
CA LEU A 480 -20.50 13.56 2.02
C LEU A 480 -20.35 14.30 3.35
N GLY A 481 -19.55 15.38 3.39
CA GLY A 481 -19.39 16.20 4.59
C GLY A 481 -20.71 16.83 5.06
N LEU A 482 -21.56 17.30 4.14
CA LEU A 482 -22.89 17.81 4.47
C LEU A 482 -23.82 16.72 4.99
N LEU A 483 -23.81 15.52 4.41
CA LEU A 483 -24.59 14.38 4.89
C LEU A 483 -24.16 13.95 6.30
N MET A 484 -22.85 13.91 6.56
CA MET A 484 -22.31 13.59 7.88
C MET A 484 -22.66 14.67 8.91
N LEU A 485 -22.62 15.95 8.51
CA LEU A 485 -23.02 17.06 9.37
C LEU A 485 -24.51 17.01 9.71
N ASP A 486 -25.36 16.71 8.72
CA ASP A 486 -26.80 16.58 8.92
C ASP A 486 -27.15 15.43 9.86
N ALA A 487 -26.54 14.25 9.63
CA ALA A 487 -26.65 13.10 10.52
C ALA A 487 -26.16 13.41 11.94
N PHE A 488 -25.09 14.19 12.08
CA PHE A 488 -24.57 14.61 13.38
C PHE A 488 -25.52 15.57 14.11
N LEU A 489 -26.11 16.53 13.40
CA LEU A 489 -27.01 17.54 13.99
C LEU A 489 -28.39 16.98 14.34
N HIS A 490 -28.91 16.03 13.54
CA HIS A 490 -30.28 15.51 13.67
C HIS A 490 -30.36 14.07 14.21
N GLY A 491 -29.26 13.30 14.19
CA GLY A 491 -29.23 11.89 14.59
C GLY A 491 -29.06 11.64 16.10
N GLY A 492 -28.69 12.64 16.90
CA GLY A 492 -28.55 12.51 18.37
C GLY A 492 -29.88 12.40 19.13
N GLY A 493 -31.04 12.40 18.45
CA GLY A 493 -32.37 12.49 19.07
C GLY A 493 -33.16 11.18 19.14
N SER A 494 -32.66 10.05 18.64
CA SER A 494 -33.44 8.79 18.57
C SER A 494 -32.74 7.59 19.24
N ALA A 495 -32.11 7.82 20.38
CA ALA A 495 -31.74 6.77 21.33
C ALA A 495 -32.55 6.97 22.62
N THR A 496 -33.84 6.66 22.56
CA THR A 496 -34.72 6.44 23.72
C THR A 496 -35.58 5.24 23.45
#